data_AF-A0A9D3VVR5-F1
#
_entry.id   AF-A0A9D3VVR5-F1
#
_cell.length_a   1.000
_cell.length_b   1.000
_cell.length_c   1.000
_cell.angle_alpha   90.00
_cell.angle_beta   90.00
_cell.angle_gamma   90.00
#
_symmetry.space_group_name_H-M   'P 1'
#
loop_
_entity.id
_entity.type
_entity.pdbx_description
1 polymer ?
#
loop_
_entity_poly.entity_id
_entity_poly.type
_entity_poly.pdbx_seq_one_letter_code
_entity_poly.pdbx_strand_id
1 'polypeptide(L)'
;MRFRGQPLSVEIYDLDARRWNACDVMPAILKDSAASPWFNTAAISKILYIVEQVSGVTYFFDPMSRIWSELLDLRHNKNIFFSVIGIFGVNLVLVGLVGNSENVKDVKVWEVKGKSFDILKEIAIMSKELVEKLKGEDASLNSIKISSIGEYD
;
A
#
# COMPACT_ATOMS: atom_id res chain seq x y z
N MET A 1 -8.43 17.42 -25.54
CA MET A 1 -8.04 18.46 -24.56
C MET A 1 -6.91 17.88 -23.73
N ARG A 2 -5.70 18.46 -23.75
CA ARG A 2 -4.53 17.94 -23.02
C ARG A 2 -4.54 18.50 -21.59
N PHE A 3 -4.59 17.64 -20.59
CA PHE A 3 -4.57 17.98 -19.15
C PHE A 3 -3.16 18.00 -18.55
N ARG A 4 -2.11 18.06 -19.38
CA ARG A 4 -0.73 18.26 -18.90
C ARG A 4 -0.64 19.60 -18.18
N GLY A 5 -0.69 19.58 -16.84
CA GLY A 5 -0.45 20.77 -16.01
C GLY A 5 -1.32 20.94 -14.77
N GLN A 6 -2.34 20.09 -14.54
CA GLN A 6 -3.07 20.14 -13.27
C GLN A 6 -2.33 19.28 -12.21
N PRO A 7 -1.92 19.85 -11.06
CA PRO A 7 -1.36 19.04 -9.99
C PRO A 7 -2.41 17.99 -9.60
N LEU A 8 -1.99 16.72 -9.45
CA LEU A 8 -2.83 15.59 -9.07
C LEU A 8 -3.75 15.01 -10.17
N SER A 9 -3.55 15.37 -11.44
CA SER A 9 -4.30 14.73 -12.52
C SER A 9 -4.02 13.23 -12.59
N VAL A 10 -5.07 12.41 -12.60
CA VAL A 10 -5.01 10.97 -12.85
C VAL A 10 -5.62 10.68 -14.20
N GLU A 11 -4.93 9.87 -15.00
CA GLU A 11 -5.41 9.43 -16.31
C GLU A 11 -5.39 7.90 -16.38
N ILE A 12 -6.42 7.33 -17.02
CA ILE A 12 -6.47 5.89 -17.33
C ILE A 12 -6.50 5.69 -18.84
N TYR A 13 -5.71 4.74 -19.33
CA TYR A 13 -5.73 4.38 -20.74
C TYR A 13 -6.84 3.37 -21.00
N ASP A 14 -7.82 3.77 -21.81
CA ASP A 14 -8.93 2.95 -22.25
C ASP A 14 -8.54 2.19 -23.52
N LEU A 15 -8.51 0.85 -23.41
CA LEU A 15 -8.09 -0.03 -24.49
C LEU A 15 -9.09 -0.08 -25.64
N ASP A 16 -10.39 0.07 -25.35
CA ASP A 16 -11.46 0.01 -26.34
C ASP A 16 -11.48 1.30 -27.16
N ALA A 17 -11.44 2.44 -26.47
CA ALA A 17 -11.44 3.75 -27.10
C ALA A 17 -10.04 4.19 -27.59
N ARG A 18 -8.99 3.45 -27.23
CA ARG A 18 -7.57 3.73 -27.53
C ARG A 18 -7.16 5.16 -27.20
N ARG A 19 -7.58 5.65 -26.02
CA ARG A 19 -7.30 7.01 -25.56
C ARG A 19 -7.14 7.07 -24.05
N TRP A 20 -6.42 8.09 -23.61
CA TRP A 20 -6.39 8.49 -22.21
C TRP A 20 -7.70 9.19 -21.84
N ASN A 21 -8.30 8.77 -20.74
CA ASN A 21 -9.43 9.42 -20.13
C ASN A 21 -9.01 10.04 -18.79
N ALA A 22 -9.54 11.21 -18.47
CA ALA A 22 -9.37 11.82 -17.16
C ALA A 22 -10.18 11.05 -16.11
N CYS A 23 -9.62 10.98 -14.91
CA CYS A 23 -10.25 10.41 -13.71
C CYS A 23 -10.40 11.50 -12.64
N ASP A 24 -11.00 11.13 -11.51
CA ASP A 24 -10.98 11.97 -10.32
C ASP A 24 -9.54 12.32 -9.91
N VAL A 25 -9.38 13.53 -9.39
CA VAL A 25 -8.09 14.02 -8.91
C VAL A 25 -7.57 13.14 -7.78
N MET A 26 -6.27 12.88 -7.80
CA MET A 26 -5.62 12.11 -6.74
C MET A 26 -5.72 12.88 -5.41
N PRO A 27 -5.97 12.20 -4.28
CA PRO A 27 -5.95 12.81 -2.95
C PRO A 27 -4.67 13.61 -2.71
N ALA A 28 -4.80 14.83 -2.17
CA ALA A 28 -3.68 15.76 -2.03
C ALA A 28 -2.55 15.23 -1.14
N ILE A 29 -2.86 14.36 -0.16
CA ILE A 29 -1.85 13.71 0.68
C ILE A 29 -0.87 12.84 -0.13
N LEU A 30 -1.30 12.33 -1.29
CA LEU A 30 -0.45 11.57 -2.19
C LEU A 30 0.47 12.48 -3.03
N LYS A 31 0.20 13.78 -3.08
CA LYS A 31 0.99 14.79 -3.83
C LYS A 31 2.33 15.09 -3.18
N ASP A 32 2.29 15.40 -1.89
CA ASP A 32 3.45 15.99 -1.17
C ASP A 32 4.54 14.94 -0.90
N SER A 33 4.27 13.69 -1.23
CA SER A 33 5.15 12.54 -1.13
C SER A 33 5.46 11.92 -2.51
N ALA A 34 5.10 12.57 -3.62
CA ALA A 34 5.32 12.07 -4.98
C ALA A 34 6.81 11.90 -5.39
N ALA A 35 7.74 12.37 -4.56
CA ALA A 35 9.18 12.15 -4.69
C ALA A 35 9.77 11.19 -3.63
N SER A 36 8.94 10.59 -2.77
CA SER A 36 9.39 9.83 -1.61
C SER A 36 9.05 8.33 -1.73
N PRO A 37 9.92 7.41 -1.25
CA PRO A 37 9.69 5.97 -1.26
C PRO A 37 8.53 5.48 -0.36
N TRP A 38 7.70 6.36 0.17
CA TRP A 38 6.72 6.08 1.23
C TRP A 38 5.36 5.55 0.77
N PHE A 39 5.18 5.20 -0.49
CA PHE A 39 3.95 4.55 -0.93
C PHE A 39 4.20 3.13 -1.41
N ASN A 40 3.25 2.26 -1.11
CA ASN A 40 3.18 0.93 -1.68
C ASN A 40 1.81 0.72 -2.33
N THR A 41 1.79 -0.02 -3.43
CA THR A 41 0.58 -0.23 -4.24
C THR A 41 0.33 -1.70 -4.49
N ALA A 42 -0.93 -2.08 -4.56
CA ALA A 42 -1.38 -3.41 -4.96
C ALA A 42 -2.69 -3.29 -5.72
N ALA A 43 -2.92 -4.16 -6.72
CA ALA A 43 -4.15 -4.16 -7.51
C ALA A 43 -4.83 -5.52 -7.39
N ILE A 44 -6.04 -5.55 -6.81
CA ILE A 44 -6.78 -6.79 -6.59
C ILE A 44 -8.27 -6.58 -6.85
N SER A 45 -8.94 -7.58 -7.42
CA SER A 45 -10.39 -7.51 -7.72
C SER A 45 -10.78 -6.26 -8.53
N LYS A 46 -9.91 -5.83 -9.45
CA LYS A 46 -10.04 -4.61 -10.28
C LYS A 46 -9.95 -3.28 -9.52
N ILE A 47 -9.58 -3.28 -8.25
CA ILE A 47 -9.35 -2.06 -7.47
C ILE A 47 -7.85 -1.85 -7.27
N LEU A 48 -7.38 -0.62 -7.44
CA LEU A 48 -6.01 -0.22 -7.13
C LEU A 48 -5.96 0.35 -5.71
N TYR A 49 -5.09 -0.20 -4.87
CA TYR A 49 -4.86 0.26 -3.50
C TYR A 49 -3.50 0.96 -3.41
N ILE A 50 -3.45 2.01 -2.61
CA ILE A 50 -2.24 2.78 -2.30
C ILE A 50 -2.19 2.97 -0.79
N VAL A 51 -1.14 2.49 -0.15
CA VAL A 51 -0.88 2.73 1.27
C VAL A 51 0.30 3.68 1.44
N GLU A 52 0.14 4.69 2.28
CA GLU A 52 1.26 5.48 2.81
C GLU A 52 1.92 4.66 3.93
N GLN A 53 3.17 4.31 3.75
CA GLN A 53 3.81 3.24 4.50
C GLN A 53 3.95 3.57 5.98
N VAL A 54 4.12 4.84 6.36
CA VAL A 54 4.41 5.26 7.74
C VAL A 54 3.13 5.51 8.55
N SER A 55 2.13 6.13 7.95
CA SER A 55 0.83 6.47 8.51
C SER A 55 -0.25 5.42 8.25
N GLY A 56 0.02 4.42 7.41
CA GLY A 56 -0.94 3.35 7.09
C GLY A 56 -2.24 3.81 6.41
N VAL A 57 -2.38 5.11 6.16
CA VAL A 57 -3.52 5.67 5.46
C VAL A 57 -3.55 5.05 4.07
N THR A 58 -4.71 4.48 3.75
CA THR A 58 -4.89 3.72 2.51
C THR A 58 -5.96 4.37 1.67
N TYR A 59 -5.65 4.60 0.41
CA TYR A 59 -6.60 5.02 -0.60
C TYR A 59 -6.83 3.88 -1.57
N PHE A 60 -8.01 3.86 -2.15
CA PHE A 60 -8.30 2.98 -3.27
C PHE A 60 -8.94 3.74 -4.42
N PHE A 61 -8.66 3.25 -5.62
CA PHE A 61 -9.15 3.79 -6.87
C PHE A 61 -9.90 2.67 -7.60
N ASP A 62 -11.16 2.95 -7.94
CA ASP A 62 -11.95 2.08 -8.81
C ASP A 62 -11.80 2.56 -10.26
N PRO A 63 -11.10 1.82 -11.14
CA PRO A 63 -10.93 2.15 -12.55
C PRO A 63 -12.24 2.21 -13.34
N MET A 64 -13.28 1.49 -12.90
CA MET A 64 -14.56 1.42 -13.60
C MET A 64 -15.37 2.69 -13.38
N SER A 65 -15.52 3.12 -12.12
CA SER A 65 -16.17 4.40 -11.80
C SER A 65 -15.24 5.61 -11.95
N ARG A 66 -13.92 5.40 -11.97
CA ARG A 66 -12.85 6.41 -12.04
C ARG A 66 -12.80 7.31 -10.81
N ILE A 67 -13.21 6.77 -9.67
CA ILE A 67 -13.36 7.49 -8.40
C ILE A 67 -12.29 7.03 -7.41
N TRP A 68 -11.76 7.98 -6.65
CA TRP A 68 -10.93 7.73 -5.47
C TRP A 68 -11.78 7.62 -4.22
N SER A 69 -11.38 6.76 -3.30
CA SER A 69 -12.02 6.61 -2.01
C SER A 69 -10.97 6.33 -0.94
N GLU A 70 -11.24 6.80 0.28
CA GLU A 70 -10.35 6.63 1.43
C GLU A 70 -10.80 5.43 2.26
N LEU A 71 -9.82 4.67 2.75
CA LEU A 71 -9.98 3.66 3.79
C LEU A 71 -9.33 4.18 5.07
N LEU A 72 -10.05 4.05 6.19
CA LEU A 72 -9.52 4.34 7.52
C LEU A 72 -8.34 3.41 7.79
N ASP A 73 -7.20 4.02 8.17
CA ASP A 73 -5.91 3.42 8.54
C ASP A 73 -5.96 1.89 8.73
N LEU A 74 -5.36 1.14 7.80
CA LEU A 74 -5.32 -0.32 7.86
C LEU A 74 -4.60 -0.82 9.11
N ARG A 75 -3.81 0.02 9.80
CA ARG A 75 -3.11 -0.34 11.02
C ARG A 75 -4.08 -0.28 12.21
N HIS A 76 -4.85 -1.33 12.43
CA HIS A 76 -5.65 -1.45 13.66
C HIS A 76 -4.79 -1.51 14.94
N ASN A 77 -3.48 -1.75 14.79
CA ASN A 77 -2.52 -1.77 15.88
C ASN A 77 -1.59 -0.56 15.81
N LYS A 78 -1.71 0.33 16.81
CA LYS A 78 -0.90 1.56 16.93
C LYS A 78 0.62 1.30 17.05
N ASN A 79 1.03 0.07 17.30
CA ASN A 79 2.44 -0.30 17.34
C ASN A 79 3.02 -0.58 15.95
N ILE A 80 2.21 -0.58 14.88
CA ILE A 80 2.70 -0.69 13.50
C ILE A 80 3.18 0.69 13.05
N PHE A 81 4.50 0.84 12.86
CA PHE A 81 5.08 2.12 12.46
C PHE A 81 5.46 2.19 10.97
N PHE A 82 5.46 1.03 10.30
CA PHE A 82 5.70 0.93 8.87
C PHE A 82 4.87 -0.21 8.30
N SER A 83 4.28 -0.03 7.12
CA SER A 83 3.36 -0.97 6.51
C SER A 83 3.46 -0.99 5.00
N VAL A 84 3.30 -2.17 4.40
CA VAL A 84 3.22 -2.37 2.96
C VAL A 84 2.12 -3.36 2.64
N ILE A 85 1.50 -3.20 1.49
CA ILE A 85 0.49 -4.11 0.99
C ILE A 85 1.04 -5.01 -0.12
N GLY A 86 0.41 -6.15 -0.29
CA GLY A 86 0.76 -7.12 -1.31
C GLY A 86 -0.41 -8.04 -1.59
N ILE A 87 -0.20 -8.96 -2.53
CA ILE A 87 -1.21 -9.95 -2.92
C ILE A 87 -0.67 -11.32 -2.58
N PHE A 88 -1.48 -12.12 -1.88
CA PHE A 88 -1.22 -13.52 -1.62
C PHE A 88 -2.42 -14.35 -2.08
N GLY A 89 -2.26 -15.04 -3.21
CA GLY A 89 -3.36 -15.69 -3.91
C GLY A 89 -4.40 -14.66 -4.38
N VAL A 90 -5.62 -14.73 -3.85
CA VAL A 90 -6.72 -13.80 -4.16
C VAL A 90 -6.98 -12.78 -3.04
N ASN A 91 -6.09 -12.69 -2.06
CA ASN A 91 -6.27 -11.83 -0.89
C ASN A 91 -5.25 -10.69 -0.86
N LEU A 92 -5.71 -9.53 -0.39
CA LEU A 92 -4.83 -8.44 0.00
C LEU A 92 -4.17 -8.79 1.35
N VAL A 93 -2.86 -8.63 1.43
CA VAL A 93 -2.11 -8.80 2.67
C VAL A 93 -1.42 -7.51 3.06
N LEU A 94 -1.39 -7.23 4.35
CA LEU A 94 -0.62 -6.16 4.97
C LEU A 94 0.59 -6.78 5.66
N VAL A 95 1.79 -6.30 5.39
CA VAL A 95 2.99 -6.62 6.15
C VAL A 95 3.43 -5.38 6.90
N GLY A 96 3.68 -5.50 8.19
CA GLY A 96 4.01 -4.36 9.04
C GLY A 96 5.17 -4.61 9.98
N LEU A 97 5.96 -3.55 10.19
CA LEU A 97 6.96 -3.46 11.25
C LEU A 97 6.30 -3.01 12.54
N VAL A 98 6.46 -3.80 13.60
CA VAL A 98 5.91 -3.52 14.93
C VAL A 98 7.00 -2.98 15.85
N GLY A 99 6.70 -1.94 16.62
CA GLY A 99 7.64 -1.27 17.51
C GLY A 99 7.80 0.19 17.09
N ASN A 100 9.03 0.60 16.83
CA ASN A 100 9.37 1.91 16.26
C ASN A 100 10.60 1.80 15.36
N SER A 101 10.95 2.89 14.68
CA SER A 101 12.06 2.94 13.73
C SER A 101 13.42 2.55 14.33
N GLU A 102 13.63 2.78 15.62
CA GLU A 102 14.89 2.48 16.33
C GLU A 102 14.91 1.04 16.90
N ASN A 103 13.74 0.47 17.17
CA ASN A 103 13.60 -0.83 17.79
C ASN A 103 12.41 -1.61 17.19
N VAL A 104 12.69 -2.32 16.09
CA VAL A 104 11.77 -3.29 15.51
C VAL A 104 11.63 -4.46 16.47
N LYS A 105 10.42 -4.64 17.01
CA LYS A 105 10.09 -5.75 17.89
C LYS A 105 9.65 -6.98 17.12
N ASP A 106 9.00 -6.78 15.98
CA ASP A 106 8.39 -7.85 15.21
C ASP A 106 8.13 -7.45 13.76
N VAL A 107 8.00 -8.47 12.91
CA VAL A 107 7.45 -8.34 11.56
C VAL A 107 6.28 -9.28 11.43
N LYS A 108 5.12 -8.74 11.09
CA LYS A 108 3.87 -9.49 11.06
C LYS A 108 3.15 -9.32 9.73
N VAL A 109 2.37 -10.33 9.38
CA VAL A 109 1.58 -10.39 8.16
C VAL A 109 0.13 -10.62 8.54
N TRP A 110 -0.73 -9.78 7.99
CA TRP A 110 -2.17 -9.84 8.15
C TRP A 110 -2.86 -10.00 6.81
N GLU A 111 -3.86 -10.88 6.76
CA GLU A 111 -4.83 -10.94 5.68
C GLU A 111 -5.87 -9.85 5.91
N VAL A 112 -6.09 -8.99 4.90
CA VAL A 112 -7.08 -7.92 4.96
C VAL A 112 -8.42 -8.47 4.47
N LYS A 113 -9.44 -8.42 5.34
CA LYS A 113 -10.78 -8.97 5.11
C LYS A 113 -11.86 -7.92 5.32
N GLY A 114 -13.09 -8.32 4.96
CA GLY A 114 -14.27 -7.47 5.05
C GLY A 114 -14.54 -6.77 3.72
N LYS A 115 -15.81 -6.40 3.50
CA LYS A 115 -16.19 -5.62 2.30
C LYS A 115 -15.55 -4.23 2.30
N SER A 116 -15.24 -3.73 3.50
CA SER A 116 -14.61 -2.44 3.75
C SER A 116 -13.13 -2.57 4.15
N PHE A 117 -12.52 -3.75 4.01
CA PHE A 117 -11.11 -4.00 4.33
C PHE A 117 -10.70 -3.60 5.77
N ASP A 118 -11.67 -3.68 6.70
CA ASP A 118 -11.59 -3.23 8.09
C ASP A 118 -11.25 -4.34 9.08
N ILE A 119 -10.97 -5.56 8.60
CA ILE A 119 -10.64 -6.72 9.43
C ILE A 119 -9.24 -7.20 9.07
N LEU A 120 -8.29 -7.06 9.98
CA LEU A 120 -6.98 -7.69 9.87
C LEU A 120 -6.95 -9.03 10.62
N LYS A 121 -6.73 -10.12 9.89
CA LYS A 121 -6.46 -11.44 10.47
C LYS A 121 -4.96 -11.71 10.42
N GLU A 122 -4.29 -11.84 11.56
CA GLU A 122 -2.88 -12.24 11.60
C GLU A 122 -2.72 -13.65 11.01
N ILE A 123 -1.81 -13.80 10.05
CA ILE A 123 -1.56 -15.06 9.34
C ILE A 123 -0.10 -15.52 9.42
N ALA A 124 0.84 -14.60 9.68
CA ALA A 124 2.24 -14.96 9.89
C ALA A 124 2.96 -13.96 10.79
N ILE A 125 4.02 -14.45 11.43
CA ILE A 125 4.95 -13.70 12.26
C ILE A 125 6.37 -14.14 11.90
N MET A 126 7.29 -13.19 11.79
CA MET A 126 8.69 -13.49 11.53
C MET A 126 9.37 -14.02 12.79
N SER A 127 10.26 -14.99 12.64
CA SER A 127 11.02 -15.51 13.78
C SER A 127 11.92 -14.43 14.40
N LYS A 128 12.10 -14.46 15.72
CA LYS A 128 12.92 -13.47 16.44
C LYS A 128 14.36 -13.39 15.92
N GLU A 129 14.95 -14.52 15.54
CA GLU A 129 16.30 -14.56 14.98
C GLU A 129 16.41 -13.70 13.70
N LEU A 130 15.41 -13.78 12.83
CA LEU A 130 15.37 -12.98 11.60
C LEU A 130 15.06 -11.50 11.90
N VAL A 131 14.21 -11.22 12.89
CA VAL A 131 13.92 -9.83 13.32
C VAL A 131 15.18 -9.16 13.87
N GLU A 132 15.99 -9.84 14.66
CA GLU A 132 17.27 -9.28 15.14
C GLU A 132 18.24 -9.02 13.98
N LYS A 133 18.27 -9.88 12.95
CA LYS A 133 19.09 -9.66 11.75
C LYS A 133 18.63 -8.48 10.89
N LEU A 134 17.38 -8.02 11.01
CA LEU A 134 16.89 -6.82 10.31
C LEU A 134 17.38 -5.52 10.93
N LYS A 135 17.73 -5.54 12.22
CA LYS A 135 18.35 -4.40 12.91
C LYS A 135 19.80 -4.33 12.42
N GLY A 136 20.03 -3.58 11.34
CA GLY A 136 21.38 -3.36 10.81
C GLY A 136 22.34 -2.78 11.87
N GLU A 137 23.64 -2.81 11.58
CA GLU A 137 24.68 -2.28 12.50
C GLU A 137 24.57 -0.76 12.71
N ASP A 138 23.98 -0.04 11.74
CA ASP A 138 23.73 1.40 11.78
C ASP A 138 22.24 1.71 11.95
N ALA A 139 21.93 2.79 12.68
CA ALA A 139 20.59 3.34 12.90
C ALA A 139 20.00 3.92 11.59
N SER A 140 19.66 3.04 10.66
CA SER A 140 18.99 3.37 9.40
C SER A 140 17.48 3.13 9.52
N LEU A 141 16.71 3.79 8.65
CA LEU A 141 15.27 3.62 8.59
C LEU A 141 14.93 2.19 8.15
N ASN A 142 14.34 1.42 9.05
CA ASN A 142 13.86 0.08 8.75
C ASN A 142 12.65 0.15 7.79
N SER A 143 12.73 -0.55 6.67
CA SER A 143 11.64 -0.66 5.69
C SER A 143 11.50 -2.10 5.20
N ILE A 144 10.30 -2.44 4.74
CA ILE A 144 10.01 -3.73 4.10
C ILE A 144 9.48 -3.45 2.69
N LYS A 145 9.87 -4.29 1.74
CA LYS A 145 9.28 -4.32 0.41
C LYS A 145 8.69 -5.70 0.14
N ILE A 146 7.48 -5.73 -0.41
CA ILE A 146 6.89 -6.94 -0.98
C ILE A 146 7.13 -6.91 -2.48
N SER A 147 7.61 -8.03 -3.03
CA SER A 147 7.67 -8.26 -4.46
C SER A 147 6.98 -9.57 -4.78
N SER A 148 5.98 -9.52 -5.65
CA SER A 148 5.34 -10.69 -6.25
C SER A 148 5.84 -10.86 -7.67
N ILE A 149 6.12 -12.10 -8.07
CA ILE A 149 6.30 -12.47 -9.48
C ILE A 149 4.91 -12.81 -10.01
N GLY A 150 4.48 -12.13 -11.08
CA GLY A 150 3.32 -12.57 -11.84
C GLY A 150 3.72 -13.75 -12.70
N GLU A 151 3.09 -14.90 -12.48
CA GLU A 151 3.07 -15.98 -13.47
C GLU A 151 2.00 -15.60 -14.50
N TYR A 152 2.42 -15.42 -15.75
CA TYR A 152 1.50 -15.23 -16.88
C TYR A 152 1.28 -16.62 -17.48
N ASP A 153 0.04 -17.11 -17.41
CA ASP A 153 -0.42 -18.29 -18.17
C ASP A 153 -0.67 -17.94 -19.65
#